data_AF-A0A3D3CG19-F1
#
_entry.id   AF-A0A3D3CG19-F1
#
_cell.length_a   1.000
_cell.length_b   1.000
_cell.length_c   1.000
_cell.angle_alpha   90.00
_cell.angle_beta   90.00
_cell.angle_gamma   90.00
#
_symmetry.space_group_name_H-M   'P 1'
#
loop_
_entity.id
_entity.type
_entity.pdbx_description
1 polymer ?
#
loop_
_entity_poly.entity_id
_entity_poly.type
_entity_poly.pdbx_seq_one_letter_code
_entity_poly.pdbx_strand_id
1 'polypeptide(L)'
;GICNGFQVLTETRLLPGALLTNRIPAFICRPCLLRVESTATPFTSMYAEGQVVQFPIAHADGRYTLPDDELKALEDRGGVVFRYCDGAGNVTEESNPNGAMNGIAGIVNEGGNILGLMPHPERASEAILGGVDGCAFWRSIFSTLQERRV
;
A
#
# COMPACT_ATOMS: atom_id res chain seq x y z
N GLY A 1 7.33 -0.27 6.02
CA GLY A 1 8.13 -1.24 5.26
C GLY A 1 7.62 -1.29 3.85
N ILE A 2 8.48 -0.99 2.87
CA ILE A 2 8.15 -0.96 1.43
C ILE A 2 8.65 -2.27 0.79
N CYS A 3 7.84 -2.89 -0.08
CA CYS A 3 8.10 -4.17 -0.75
C CYS A 3 8.60 -5.24 0.23
N ASN A 4 9.89 -5.59 0.19
CA ASN A 4 10.46 -6.59 1.12
C ASN A 4 10.34 -6.15 2.58
N GLY A 5 10.31 -4.84 2.85
CA GLY A 5 10.05 -4.33 4.18
C GLY A 5 8.63 -4.65 4.68
N PHE A 6 7.64 -4.83 3.81
CA PHE A 6 6.31 -5.29 4.22
C PHE A 6 6.35 -6.77 4.62
N GLN A 7 7.03 -7.61 3.83
CA GLN A 7 7.25 -9.02 4.15
C GLN A 7 7.93 -9.18 5.52
N VAL A 8 8.98 -8.41 5.80
CA VAL A 8 9.64 -8.44 7.11
C VAL A 8 8.68 -8.02 8.24
N LEU A 9 7.84 -7.01 8.03
CA LEU A 9 6.87 -6.58 9.05
C LEU A 9 5.80 -7.64 9.35
N THR A 10 5.39 -8.41 8.36
CA THR A 10 4.46 -9.53 8.58
C THR A 10 5.15 -10.72 9.27
N GLU A 11 6.37 -11.07 8.86
CA GLU A 11 7.14 -12.17 9.48
C GLU A 11 7.52 -11.86 10.94
N THR A 12 7.75 -10.58 11.26
CA THR A 12 8.01 -10.12 12.63
C THR A 12 6.72 -9.90 13.45
N ARG A 13 5.54 -10.12 12.85
CA ARG A 13 4.21 -9.90 13.47
C ARG A 13 3.95 -8.48 13.94
N LEU A 14 4.69 -7.50 13.40
CA LEU A 14 4.37 -6.08 13.56
C LEU A 14 3.17 -5.67 12.70
N LEU A 15 2.91 -6.44 11.63
CA LEU A 15 1.68 -6.37 10.83
C LEU A 15 1.06 -7.77 10.72
N PRO A 16 -0.27 -7.88 10.64
CA PRO A 16 -0.94 -9.15 10.47
C PRO A 16 -0.83 -9.66 9.03
N GLY A 17 -1.00 -10.98 8.87
CA GLY A 17 -1.07 -11.65 7.57
C GLY A 17 0.29 -12.10 7.04
N ALA A 18 0.33 -12.44 5.75
CA ALA A 18 1.53 -12.89 5.07
C ALA A 18 1.52 -12.43 3.60
N LEU A 19 2.71 -12.36 3.00
CA LEU A 19 2.91 -12.05 1.59
C LEU A 19 3.38 -13.33 0.89
N LEU A 20 2.51 -13.90 0.06
CA LEU A 20 2.76 -15.12 -0.68
C LEU A 20 3.22 -14.83 -2.12
N THR A 21 3.66 -15.87 -2.82
CA THR A 21 3.89 -15.81 -4.26
C THR A 21 2.68 -15.26 -5.00
N ASN A 22 2.96 -14.39 -5.98
CA ASN A 22 1.96 -13.79 -6.86
C ASN A 22 1.07 -14.88 -7.48
N ARG A 23 -0.20 -14.53 -7.80
CA ARG A 23 -1.16 -15.44 -8.45
C ARG A 23 -0.57 -16.13 -9.69
N ILE A 24 0.13 -15.35 -10.52
CA ILE A 24 1.00 -15.88 -11.57
C ILE A 24 2.41 -15.95 -10.96
N PRO A 25 3.05 -17.14 -10.87
CA PRO A 25 4.36 -17.34 -10.24
C PRO A 25 5.53 -16.73 -11.05
N ALA A 26 5.50 -15.41 -11.22
CA ALA A 26 6.50 -14.65 -11.96
C ALA A 26 6.79 -13.33 -11.24
N PHE A 27 8.00 -12.83 -11.43
CA PHE A 27 8.37 -11.49 -11.00
C PHE A 27 7.62 -10.44 -11.82
N ILE A 28 6.99 -9.48 -11.15
CA ILE A 28 6.26 -8.39 -11.79
C ILE A 28 7.03 -7.09 -11.57
N CYS A 29 7.38 -6.41 -12.67
CA CYS A 29 8.03 -5.11 -12.67
C CYS A 29 7.28 -4.16 -13.60
N ARG A 30 6.36 -3.35 -13.08
CA ARG A 30 5.55 -2.43 -13.88
C ARG A 30 4.93 -1.32 -13.03
N PRO A 31 4.48 -0.21 -13.62
CA PRO A 31 3.56 0.71 -12.94
C PRO A 31 2.23 0.01 -12.61
N CYS A 32 1.63 0.40 -11.49
CA CYS A 32 0.27 0.05 -11.12
C CYS A 32 -0.47 1.28 -10.58
N LEU A 33 -1.79 1.28 -10.75
CA LEU A 33 -2.67 2.30 -10.18
C LEU A 33 -3.19 1.82 -8.82
N LEU A 34 -3.28 2.75 -7.90
CA LEU A 34 -3.69 2.54 -6.54
C LEU A 34 -4.75 3.56 -6.17
N ARG A 35 -5.79 3.11 -5.48
CA ARG A 35 -6.76 4.00 -4.83
C ARG A 35 -6.33 4.19 -3.38
N VAL A 36 -6.32 5.44 -2.93
CA VAL A 36 -6.12 5.81 -1.54
C VAL A 36 -7.39 5.49 -0.77
N GLU A 37 -7.32 4.57 0.20
CA GLU A 37 -8.46 4.14 1.01
C GLU A 37 -8.60 4.94 2.31
N SER A 38 -7.48 5.41 2.86
CA SER A 38 -7.48 6.14 4.13
C SER A 38 -6.43 7.24 4.10
N THR A 39 -6.84 8.44 4.48
CA THR A 39 -5.98 9.63 4.66
C THR A 39 -5.70 9.91 6.14
N ALA A 40 -6.27 9.13 7.05
CA ALA A 40 -6.15 9.28 8.49
C ALA A 40 -4.83 8.75 9.06
N THR A 41 -3.83 8.48 8.21
CA THR A 41 -2.53 7.93 8.62
C THR A 41 -1.41 8.94 8.42
N PRO A 42 -0.32 8.86 9.19
CA PRO A 42 0.88 9.68 8.98
C PRO A 42 1.48 9.57 7.56
N PHE A 43 1.11 8.54 6.82
CA PHE A 43 1.68 8.21 5.52
C PHE A 43 0.85 8.77 4.35
N THR A 44 -0.40 9.19 4.61
CA THR A 44 -1.36 9.52 3.57
C THR A 44 -2.17 10.80 3.77
N SER A 45 -1.83 11.60 4.78
CA SER A 45 -2.54 12.85 5.10
C SER A 45 -2.51 13.93 3.98
N MET A 46 -1.57 13.84 3.04
CA MET A 46 -1.46 14.76 1.89
C MET A 46 -2.15 14.26 0.63
N TYR A 47 -2.87 13.13 0.69
CA TYR A 47 -3.73 12.65 -0.39
C TYR A 47 -5.20 12.98 -0.13
N ALA A 48 -6.03 12.85 -1.15
CA ALA A 48 -7.49 12.78 -0.98
C ALA A 48 -7.96 11.32 -0.88
N GLU A 49 -9.00 11.07 -0.08
CA GLU A 49 -9.66 9.77 -0.04
C GLU A 49 -10.27 9.46 -1.41
N GLY A 50 -10.08 8.23 -1.91
CA GLY A 50 -10.50 7.83 -3.25
C GLY A 50 -9.59 8.31 -4.38
N GLN A 51 -8.55 9.10 -4.09
CA GLN A 51 -7.58 9.53 -5.10
C GLN A 51 -6.90 8.32 -5.75
N VAL A 52 -6.81 8.32 -7.08
CA VAL A 52 -6.03 7.36 -7.84
C VAL A 52 -4.61 7.91 -8.04
N VAL A 53 -3.62 7.10 -7.68
CA VAL A 53 -2.19 7.40 -7.79
C VAL A 53 -1.44 6.27 -8.48
N GLN A 54 -0.29 6.56 -9.07
CA GLN A 54 0.54 5.56 -9.74
C GLN A 54 1.86 5.33 -9.02
N PHE A 55 2.07 4.11 -8.50
CA PHE A 55 3.38 3.66 -7.99
C PHE A 55 3.87 2.44 -8.77
N PRO A 56 5.19 2.27 -8.99
CA PRO A 56 5.74 1.05 -9.54
C PRO A 56 5.75 -0.09 -8.52
N ILE A 57 5.66 -1.32 -9.01
CA ILE A 57 5.85 -2.57 -8.25
C ILE A 57 7.03 -3.36 -8.79
N ALA A 58 7.71 -4.12 -7.93
CA ALA A 58 8.87 -4.94 -8.29
C ALA A 58 8.99 -6.15 -7.34
N HIS A 59 8.19 -7.21 -7.53
CA HIS A 59 8.16 -8.34 -6.60
C HIS A 59 7.71 -9.67 -7.25
N ALA A 60 8.16 -10.79 -6.68
CA ALA A 60 7.65 -12.15 -6.96
C ALA A 60 6.68 -12.65 -5.88
N ASP A 61 6.85 -12.18 -4.64
CA ASP A 61 6.02 -12.54 -3.49
C ASP A 61 5.33 -11.30 -2.89
N GLY A 62 4.28 -10.84 -3.58
CA GLY A 62 3.53 -9.64 -3.17
C GLY A 62 2.06 -9.88 -2.87
N ARG A 63 1.60 -11.14 -2.89
CA ARG A 63 0.19 -11.48 -2.69
C ARG A 63 -0.15 -11.45 -1.21
N TYR A 64 -0.72 -10.34 -0.73
CA TYR A 64 -1.21 -10.23 0.65
C TYR A 64 -2.37 -11.19 0.92
N THR A 65 -2.30 -11.90 2.04
CA THR A 65 -3.28 -12.89 2.49
C THR A 65 -3.42 -12.83 4.00
N LEU A 66 -4.66 -13.00 4.48
CA LEU A 66 -5.05 -12.98 5.89
C LEU A 66 -6.31 -13.83 6.06
N PRO A 67 -6.54 -14.52 7.20
CA PRO A 67 -7.81 -15.20 7.47
C PRO A 67 -9.01 -14.26 7.34
N ASP A 68 -10.17 -14.78 6.90
CA ASP A 68 -11.34 -13.95 6.55
C ASP A 68 -11.87 -13.11 7.72
N ASP A 69 -11.83 -13.63 8.94
CA ASP A 69 -12.24 -12.94 10.16
C ASP A 69 -11.28 -11.80 10.52
N GLU A 70 -9.97 -12.05 10.44
CA GLU A 70 -8.94 -11.03 10.65
C GLU A 70 -8.94 -9.97 9.53
N LEU A 71 -9.19 -10.38 8.28
CA LEU A 71 -9.33 -9.48 7.14
C LEU A 71 -10.53 -8.55 7.31
N LYS A 72 -11.67 -9.10 7.72
CA LYS A 72 -12.84 -8.29 8.03
C LYS A 72 -12.53 -7.30 9.16
N ALA A 73 -11.88 -7.73 10.24
CA ALA A 73 -11.49 -6.85 11.34
C ALA A 73 -10.50 -5.75 10.92
N LEU A 74 -9.59 -6.04 9.97
CA LEU A 74 -8.67 -5.07 9.38
C LEU A 74 -9.41 -4.02 8.54
N GLU A 75 -10.39 -4.44 7.73
CA GLU A 75 -11.17 -3.54 6.88
C GLU A 75 -12.15 -2.69 7.69
N ASP A 76 -12.88 -3.30 8.64
CA ASP A 76 -13.87 -2.62 9.48
C ASP A 76 -13.23 -1.49 10.32
N ARG A 77 -11.96 -1.64 10.71
CA ARG A 77 -11.21 -0.58 11.43
C ARG A 77 -10.52 0.44 10.53
N GLY A 78 -10.66 0.36 9.21
CA GLY A 78 -9.99 1.26 8.26
C GLY A 78 -8.47 1.07 8.17
N GLY A 79 -7.98 -0.15 8.42
CA GLY A 79 -6.55 -0.46 8.41
C GLY A 79 -5.93 -0.63 7.02
N VAL A 80 -6.74 -0.60 5.95
CA VAL A 80 -6.26 -0.63 4.57
C VAL A 80 -5.98 0.79 4.09
N VAL A 81 -4.78 1.01 3.53
CA VAL A 81 -4.33 2.35 3.12
C VAL A 81 -4.35 2.51 1.60
N PHE A 82 -4.02 1.45 0.87
CA PHE A 82 -4.01 1.45 -0.59
C PHE A 82 -4.60 0.15 -1.14
N ARG A 83 -5.40 0.26 -2.21
CA ARG A 83 -5.84 -0.89 -3.02
C ARG A 83 -5.43 -0.72 -4.48
N TYR A 84 -5.07 -1.82 -5.14
CA TYR A 84 -4.89 -1.85 -6.58
C TYR A 84 -6.21 -1.58 -7.29
N CYS A 85 -6.22 -0.61 -8.21
CA CYS A 85 -7.43 -0.20 -8.92
C CYS A 85 -7.18 0.05 -10.41
N ASP A 86 -8.25 0.23 -11.17
CA ASP A 86 -8.20 0.73 -12.55
C ASP A 86 -8.12 2.27 -12.58
N GLY A 87 -8.12 2.84 -13.78
CA GLY A 87 -8.07 4.30 -13.98
C GLY A 87 -9.31 5.06 -13.49
N ALA A 88 -10.43 4.38 -13.26
CA ALA A 88 -11.64 4.96 -12.68
C ALA A 88 -11.71 4.72 -11.16
N GLY A 89 -10.70 4.09 -10.56
CA GLY A 89 -10.66 3.79 -9.13
C GLY A 89 -11.43 2.53 -8.75
N ASN A 90 -11.85 1.68 -9.69
CA ASN A 90 -12.51 0.42 -9.35
C ASN A 90 -11.47 -0.64 -8.98
N VAL A 91 -11.77 -1.44 -7.96
CA VAL A 91 -10.94 -2.58 -7.55
C VAL A 91 -11.49 -3.83 -8.23
N THR A 92 -10.76 -4.37 -9.20
CA THR A 92 -11.15 -5.58 -9.95
C THR A 92 -10.06 -6.64 -9.88
N GLU A 93 -10.33 -7.82 -10.41
CA GLU A 93 -9.28 -8.84 -10.52
C GLU A 93 -8.18 -8.44 -11.52
N GLU A 94 -8.54 -7.75 -12.59
CA GLU A 94 -7.61 -7.30 -13.64
C GLU A 94 -6.70 -6.18 -13.13
N SER A 95 -7.23 -5.28 -12.28
CA SER A 95 -6.41 -4.22 -11.69
C SER A 95 -5.40 -4.75 -10.67
N ASN A 96 -5.65 -5.93 -10.10
CA ASN A 96 -4.86 -6.56 -9.05
C ASN A 96 -3.71 -7.42 -9.62
N PRO A 97 -2.47 -6.90 -9.69
CA PRO A 97 -1.37 -7.53 -10.41
C PRO A 97 -0.93 -8.86 -9.81
N ASN A 98 -1.10 -9.03 -8.50
CA ASN A 98 -0.52 -10.14 -7.74
C ASN A 98 -1.57 -11.05 -7.09
N GLY A 99 -2.84 -10.68 -7.18
CA GLY A 99 -3.95 -11.43 -6.64
C GLY A 99 -4.10 -11.29 -5.12
N ALA A 100 -3.63 -10.21 -4.52
CA ALA A 100 -3.84 -9.91 -3.10
C ALA A 100 -5.33 -9.90 -2.74
N MET A 101 -5.69 -10.34 -1.54
CA MET A 101 -7.08 -10.32 -1.07
C MET A 101 -7.64 -8.90 -1.10
N ASN A 102 -8.86 -8.75 -1.62
CA ASN A 102 -9.57 -7.47 -1.80
C ASN A 102 -8.73 -6.37 -2.49
N GLY A 103 -7.76 -6.75 -3.33
CA GLY A 103 -6.85 -5.82 -3.99
C GLY A 103 -5.94 -5.04 -3.05
N ILE A 104 -5.70 -5.51 -1.82
CA ILE A 104 -4.91 -4.77 -0.82
C ILE A 104 -3.46 -4.64 -1.28
N ALA A 105 -2.98 -3.39 -1.36
CA ALA A 105 -1.59 -3.06 -1.69
C ALA A 105 -0.78 -2.60 -0.47
N GLY A 106 -1.45 -2.05 0.55
CA GLY A 106 -0.80 -1.64 1.79
C GLY A 106 -1.77 -1.47 2.96
N ILE A 107 -1.26 -1.72 4.17
CA ILE A 107 -2.02 -1.76 5.42
C ILE A 107 -1.24 -1.08 6.55
N VAL A 108 -1.95 -0.70 7.61
CA VAL A 108 -1.35 -0.24 8.87
C VAL A 108 -1.70 -1.14 10.05
N ASN A 109 -0.86 -1.10 11.09
CA ASN A 109 -1.19 -1.70 12.39
C ASN A 109 -2.33 -0.94 13.08
N GLU A 110 -2.83 -1.47 14.21
CA GLU A 110 -3.90 -0.85 15.00
C GLU A 110 -3.57 0.58 15.47
N GLY A 111 -2.31 0.86 15.78
CA GLY A 111 -1.85 2.20 16.16
C GLY A 111 -1.66 3.18 14.99
N GLY A 112 -1.84 2.73 13.74
CA GLY A 112 -1.68 3.54 12.53
C GLY A 112 -0.24 4.02 12.24
N ASN A 113 0.74 3.61 13.03
CA ASN A 113 2.13 4.11 13.00
C ASN A 113 3.11 3.16 12.31
N ILE A 114 2.70 1.93 11.99
CA ILE A 114 3.47 0.97 11.22
C ILE A 114 2.72 0.70 9.92
N LEU A 115 3.30 1.06 8.78
CA LEU A 115 2.77 0.80 7.44
C LEU A 115 3.54 -0.32 6.75
N GLY A 116 2.82 -1.23 6.12
CA GLY A 116 3.32 -2.16 5.11
C GLY A 116 2.77 -1.78 3.73
N LEU A 117 3.63 -1.70 2.72
CA LEU A 117 3.22 -1.30 1.36
C LEU A 117 4.03 -2.08 0.32
N MET A 118 3.36 -2.76 -0.60
CA MET A 118 4.04 -3.49 -1.68
C MET A 118 4.57 -2.58 -2.80
N PRO A 119 3.79 -1.61 -3.32
CA PRO A 119 4.30 -0.64 -4.30
C PRO A 119 5.38 0.29 -3.74
N HIS A 120 6.17 0.89 -4.62
CA HIS A 120 7.36 1.69 -4.32
C HIS A 120 7.11 3.20 -4.49
N PRO A 121 6.58 3.91 -3.48
CA PRO A 121 6.36 5.36 -3.55
C PRO A 121 7.69 6.14 -3.68
N GLU A 122 8.81 5.60 -3.16
CA GLU A 122 10.13 6.20 -3.32
C GLU A 122 10.56 6.27 -4.79
N ARG A 123 10.12 5.32 -5.62
CA ARG A 123 10.41 5.27 -7.06
C ARG A 123 9.43 6.07 -7.91
N ALA A 124 8.43 6.70 -7.29
CA ALA A 124 7.44 7.58 -7.92
C ALA A 124 7.54 9.01 -7.38
N SER A 125 8.74 9.43 -6.95
CA SER A 125 8.99 10.74 -6.32
C SER A 125 9.75 11.72 -7.21
N GLU A 126 10.09 11.34 -8.44
CA GLU A 126 10.81 12.17 -9.39
C GLU A 126 10.25 11.98 -10.80
N ALA A 127 9.97 13.09 -11.50
CA ALA A 127 9.38 13.05 -12.83
C ALA A 127 10.20 12.22 -13.84
N ILE A 128 11.53 12.23 -13.72
CA ILE A 128 12.43 11.45 -14.58
C ILE A 128 12.30 9.93 -14.38
N LEU A 129 11.79 9.49 -13.23
CA LEU A 129 11.58 8.08 -12.87
C LEU A 129 10.17 7.57 -13.23
N GLY A 130 9.33 8.41 -13.83
CA GLY A 130 8.01 8.02 -14.34
C GLY A 130 6.81 8.50 -13.51
N GLY A 131 7.02 9.34 -12.49
CA GLY A 131 5.91 9.96 -11.75
C GLY A 131 6.35 10.73 -10.50
N VAL A 132 5.44 11.56 -9.99
CA VAL A 132 5.66 12.36 -8.76
C VAL A 132 4.60 12.09 -7.68
N ASP A 133 3.70 11.14 -7.92
CA ASP A 133 2.60 10.85 -6.99
C ASP A 133 3.11 10.40 -5.62
N GLY A 134 4.29 9.76 -5.57
CA GLY A 134 4.94 9.36 -4.32
C GLY A 134 5.46 10.53 -3.48
N CYS A 135 5.57 11.75 -4.03
CA CYS A 135 5.98 12.91 -3.24
C CYS A 135 5.02 13.21 -2.08
N ALA A 136 3.71 13.02 -2.29
CA ALA A 136 2.71 13.27 -1.26
C ALA A 136 2.84 12.29 -0.08
N PHE A 137 3.32 11.07 -0.31
CA PHE A 137 3.62 10.10 0.75
C PHE A 137 4.68 10.65 1.72
N TRP A 138 5.81 11.13 1.19
CA TRP A 138 6.88 11.69 2.01
C TRP A 138 6.50 13.01 2.67
N ARG A 139 5.72 13.85 1.98
CA ARG A 139 5.17 15.08 2.56
C ARG A 139 4.22 14.80 3.72
N SER A 140 3.41 13.75 3.64
CA SER A 140 2.53 13.32 4.74
C SER A 140 3.32 12.98 6.00
N ILE A 141 4.40 12.20 5.84
CA ILE A 141 5.29 11.84 6.95
C ILE A 141 5.92 13.10 7.55
N PHE A 142 6.42 13.99 6.70
CA PHE A 142 7.03 15.24 7.13
C PHE A 142 6.06 16.14 7.91
N SER A 143 4.84 16.37 7.39
CA SER A 143 3.80 17.16 8.06
C SER A 143 3.50 16.61 9.45
N THR A 144 3.28 15.29 9.54
CA THR A 144 2.95 14.63 10.80
C THR A 144 4.08 14.76 11.84
N LEU A 145 5.34 14.69 11.41
CA LEU A 145 6.50 14.89 12.29
C LEU A 145 6.66 16.35 12.73
N GLN A 146 6.28 17.32 11.92
CA GLN A 146 6.28 18.73 12.29
C GLN A 146 5.20 19.04 13.33
N GLU A 147 3.99 18.55 13.13
CA GLU A 147 2.86 18.75 14.05
C GLU A 147 3.14 18.18 15.46
N ARG A 148 3.82 17.03 15.55
CA ARG A 148 4.19 16.41 16.83
C ARG A 148 5.31 17.11 17.59
N ARG A 149 6.01 18.06 16.96
CA ARG A 149 7.10 18.84 17.61
C ARG A 149 6.58 20.10 18.29
N VAL A 150 5.32 20.48 18.04
CA VAL A 150 4.63 21.62 18.66
C VAL A 150 3.83 21.10 19.87
#